data_AF-A0A3D4AMB6-F1
#
_entry.id   AF-A0A3D4AMB6-F1
#
_cell.length_a   1.000
_cell.length_b   1.000
_cell.length_c   1.000
_cell.angle_alpha   90.00
_cell.angle_beta   90.00
_cell.angle_gamma   90.00
#
_symmetry.space_group_name_H-M   'P 1'
#
loop_
_entity.id
_entity.type
_entity.pdbx_description
1 polymer ?
#
loop_
_entity_poly.entity_id
_entity_poly.type
_entity_poly.pdbx_seq_one_letter_code
_entity_poly.pdbx_strand_id
1 'polypeptide(L)' 'KKDGKDKTYYLYNVCDHQECYKEVGSQAISYTTGVPAMIGAMLVMNGTWKKPGVYNIEEFDPDPFMEALNKWG' A
#
# COMPACT_ATOMS: atom_id res chain seq x y z
N LYS A 1 19.39 -0.66 15.01
CA LYS A 1 19.08 -0.60 16.46
C LYS A 1 17.94 0.38 16.71
N LYS A 2 16.92 0.00 17.48
CA LYS A 2 15.91 0.93 18.01
C LYS A 2 16.18 1.06 19.51
N ASP A 3 16.29 2.29 20.02
CA ASP A 3 16.61 2.57 21.43
C ASP A 3 17.88 1.84 21.91
N GLY A 4 18.92 1.81 21.07
CA GLY A 4 20.21 1.18 21.39
C GLY A 4 20.25 -0.36 21.34
N LYS A 5 19.14 -1.03 20.97
CA LYS A 5 19.06 -2.50 20.85
C LYS A 5 18.76 -2.95 19.44
N ASP A 6 19.34 -4.09 19.03
CA ASP A 6 19.00 -4.69 17.74
C ASP A 6 17.53 -5.16 17.77
N LYS A 7 16.83 -4.91 16.68
CA LYS A 7 15.44 -5.31 16.50
C LYS A 7 15.25 -5.79 15.08
N THR A 8 14.50 -6.87 14.95
CA THR A 8 14.10 -7.46 13.68
C THR A 8 12.59 -7.34 13.56
N TYR A 9 12.11 -6.93 12.39
CA TYR A 9 10.69 -6.80 12.09
C TYR A 9 10.35 -7.63 10.86
N TYR A 10 9.11 -8.07 10.77
CA TYR A 10 8.59 -8.76 9.59
C TYR A 10 7.23 -8.16 9.23
N LEU A 11 7.10 -7.70 7.99
CA LEU A 11 5.90 -7.07 7.44
C LEU A 11 5.53 -7.77 6.14
N TYR A 12 4.29 -8.23 6.02
CA TYR A 12 3.77 -8.92 4.85
C TYR A 12 2.25 -8.75 4.75
N ASN A 13 1.71 -9.01 3.56
CA ASN A 13 0.28 -9.11 3.29
C ASN A 13 -0.04 -10.56 2.88
N VAL A 14 -1.24 -11.04 3.25
CA VAL A 14 -1.79 -12.31 2.79
C VAL A 14 -3.05 -12.01 2.01
N CYS A 15 -3.17 -12.59 0.82
CA CYS A 15 -4.26 -12.32 -0.09
C CYS A 15 -4.78 -13.64 -0.68
N ASP A 16 -6.09 -13.87 -0.63
CA ASP A 16 -6.73 -15.09 -1.12
C ASP A 16 -7.31 -14.91 -2.53
N HIS A 17 -7.02 -15.86 -3.43
CA HIS A 17 -7.46 -15.78 -4.82
C HIS A 17 -8.98 -15.82 -4.98
N GLN A 18 -9.69 -16.60 -4.16
CA GLN A 18 -11.13 -16.77 -4.29
C GLN A 18 -11.87 -15.54 -3.79
N GLU A 19 -11.41 -14.95 -2.68
CA GLU A 19 -11.98 -13.70 -2.17
C GLU A 19 -11.79 -12.54 -3.16
N CYS A 20 -10.59 -12.39 -3.75
CA CYS A 20 -10.35 -11.38 -4.80
C CYS A 20 -11.28 -11.56 -6.00
N TYR A 21 -11.51 -12.82 -6.41
CA TYR A 21 -12.38 -13.13 -7.54
C TYR A 21 -13.85 -12.83 -7.22
N LYS A 22 -14.30 -13.10 -5.99
CA LYS A 22 -15.66 -12.76 -5.54
C LYS A 22 -15.90 -11.25 -5.51
N GLU A 23 -14.90 -10.47 -5.09
CA GLU A 23 -15.04 -9.02 -4.96
C GLU A 23 -14.98 -8.29 -6.30
N VAL A 24 -13.95 -8.56 -7.10
CA VAL A 24 -13.65 -7.79 -8.32
C VAL A 24 -13.38 -8.65 -9.56
N GLY A 25 -13.60 -9.96 -9.49
CA GLY A 25 -13.50 -10.85 -10.65
C GLY A 25 -12.07 -11.11 -11.15
N SER A 26 -11.05 -10.93 -10.30
CA SER A 26 -9.64 -11.14 -10.68
C SER A 26 -8.87 -12.00 -9.67
N GLN A 27 -7.72 -12.52 -10.10
CA GLN A 27 -6.79 -13.24 -9.23
C GLN A 27 -6.03 -12.29 -8.29
N ALA A 28 -5.58 -12.82 -7.13
CA ALA A 28 -4.83 -12.08 -6.13
C ALA A 28 -3.60 -11.31 -6.68
N ILE A 29 -2.90 -11.82 -7.70
CA ILE A 29 -1.75 -11.10 -8.30
C ILE A 29 -2.16 -9.74 -8.90
N SER A 30 -3.29 -9.70 -9.62
CA SER A 30 -3.82 -8.46 -10.18
C SER A 30 -4.37 -7.57 -9.08
N TYR A 31 -5.02 -8.16 -8.07
CA TYR A 31 -5.58 -7.46 -6.92
C TYR A 31 -4.49 -6.72 -6.11
N THR A 32 -3.44 -7.44 -5.70
CA THR A 32 -2.32 -6.89 -4.91
C THR A 32 -1.52 -5.84 -5.66
N THR A 33 -1.67 -5.74 -6.98
CA THR A 33 -1.06 -4.67 -7.80
C THR A 33 -2.03 -3.50 -7.99
N GLY A 34 -3.30 -3.81 -8.26
CA GLY A 34 -4.34 -2.82 -8.56
C GLY A 34 -4.71 -1.96 -7.35
N VAL A 35 -4.82 -2.56 -6.15
CA VAL A 35 -5.16 -1.81 -4.93
C VAL A 35 -4.09 -0.76 -4.58
N PRO A 36 -2.78 -1.09 -4.51
CA PRO A 36 -1.72 -0.09 -4.36
C PRO A 36 -1.71 1.01 -5.43
N ALA A 37 -1.98 0.65 -6.69
CA ALA A 37 -2.03 1.64 -7.78
C ALA A 37 -3.16 2.66 -7.57
N MET A 38 -4.35 2.19 -7.16
CA MET A 38 -5.48 3.05 -6.82
C MET A 38 -5.17 3.95 -5.63
N ILE A 39 -4.58 3.41 -4.55
CA ILE A 39 -4.24 4.17 -3.34
C ILE A 39 -3.21 5.27 -3.68
N GLY A 40 -2.15 4.94 -4.42
CA GLY A 40 -1.15 5.93 -4.84
C GLY A 40 -1.77 7.07 -5.65
N ALA A 41 -2.64 6.74 -6.61
CA ALA A 41 -3.37 7.75 -7.37
C ALA A 41 -4.28 8.61 -6.48
N MET A 42 -5.02 8.00 -5.55
CA MET A 42 -5.88 8.68 -4.59
C MET A 42 -5.09 9.68 -3.73
N LEU A 43 -3.93 9.29 -3.18
CA LEU A 43 -3.09 10.15 -2.33
C LEU A 43 -2.43 11.29 -3.10
N VAL A 44 -2.13 11.11 -4.39
CA VAL A 44 -1.67 12.22 -5.24
C VAL A 44 -2.80 13.18 -5.54
N MET A 45 -3.98 12.66 -5.90
CA MET A 45 -5.13 13.49 -6.31
C MET A 45 -5.77 14.25 -5.16
N ASN A 46 -5.81 13.68 -3.95
CA ASN A 46 -6.38 14.33 -2.77
C ASN A 46 -5.41 15.34 -2.11
N GLY A 47 -4.16 15.42 -2.58
CA GLY A 47 -3.15 16.37 -2.12
C GLY A 47 -2.17 15.81 -1.08
N THR A 48 -2.44 14.66 -0.46
CA THR A 48 -1.60 14.08 0.61
C THR A 48 -0.16 13.83 0.15
N TRP A 49 0.03 13.32 -1.06
CA TRP A 49 1.33 13.08 -1.69
C TRP A 49 1.65 14.07 -2.82
N LYS A 50 1.03 15.26 -2.81
CA LYS A 50 1.25 16.26 -3.87
C LYS A 50 2.55 17.05 -3.63
N LYS A 51 3.61 16.68 -4.36
CA LYS A 51 4.93 17.33 -4.33
C LYS A 51 5.48 17.49 -5.75
N PRO A 52 6.08 18.65 -6.12
CA PRO A 52 6.67 18.82 -7.44
C PRO A 52 7.95 18.00 -7.58
N GLY A 53 8.09 17.24 -8.67
CA GLY A 53 9.25 16.38 -8.94
C GLY A 53 8.87 14.95 -9.31
N VAL A 54 9.87 14.08 -9.35
CA VAL A 54 9.71 12.63 -9.55
C VAL A 54 10.14 11.96 -8.26
N TYR A 55 9.31 11.07 -7.72
CA TYR A 55 9.52 10.45 -6.42
C TYR A 55 9.20 8.96 -6.47
N ASN A 56 9.98 8.18 -5.72
CA ASN A 56 9.62 6.82 -5.35
C ASN A 56 8.72 6.82 -4.11
N ILE A 57 8.07 5.69 -3.82
CA ILE A 57 7.05 5.59 -2.77
C ILE A 57 7.64 5.82 -1.37
N GLU A 58 8.86 5.36 -1.14
CA GLU A 58 9.59 5.50 0.14
C GLU A 58 9.98 6.94 0.49
N GLU A 59 9.81 7.88 -0.45
CA GLU A 59 10.09 9.31 -0.23
C GLU A 59 8.88 10.07 0.34
N PHE A 60 7.73 9.40 0.47
CA PHE A 60 6.51 9.95 1.05
C PHE A 60 6.25 9.42 2.46
N ASP A 61 5.37 10.10 3.19
CA ASP A 61 4.84 9.60 4.45
C ASP A 61 4.04 8.29 4.20
N PRO A 62 4.46 7.15 4.78
CA PRO A 62 3.81 5.87 4.55
C PRO A 62 2.50 5.72 5.33
N ASP A 63 2.28 6.48 6.40
CA ASP A 63 1.14 6.32 7.31
C ASP A 63 -0.22 6.34 6.57
N PRO A 64 -0.55 7.35 5.74
CA PRO A 64 -1.83 7.36 5.01
C PRO A 64 -1.97 6.22 3.99
N PHE A 65 -0.86 5.70 3.46
CA PHE A 65 -0.88 4.57 2.53
C PHE A 65 -1.17 3.26 3.29
N MET A 66 -0.54 3.06 4.44
CA MET A 66 -0.77 1.89 5.29
C MET A 66 -2.18 1.85 5.86
N GLU A 67 -2.75 3.01 6.22
CA GLU A 67 -4.16 3.12 6.61
C GLU A 67 -5.10 2.75 5.45
N ALA A 68 -4.81 3.24 4.24
CA ALA A 68 -5.61 2.94 3.06
C ALA A 68 -5.52 1.47 2.64
N LEU A 69 -4.37 0.81 2.79
CA LEU A 69 -4.23 -0.63 2.56
C LEU A 69 -5.24 -1.41 3.42
N ASN A 70 -5.29 -1.16 4.73
CA ASN A 70 -6.24 -1.83 5.63
C ASN A 70 -7.72 -1.57 5.28
N LYS A 71 -8.02 -0.48 4.56
CA LYS A 71 -9.39 -0.09 4.19
C LYS A 71 -9.82 -0.70 2.86
N TRP A 72 -8.90 -0.84 1.91
CA TRP A 72 -9.20 -1.20 0.51
C TRP A 72 -8.64 -2.56 0.09
N GLY A 73 -8.02 -3.32 1.00
CA GLY A 73 -7.53 -4.67 0.76
C GLY A 73 -7.05 -5.37 2.04
#